data_AF-T2JGY0-F1
#
_entry.id   AF-T2JGY0-F1
#
_cell.length_a   1.000
_cell.length_b   1.000
_cell.length_c   1.000
_cell.angle_alpha   90.00
_cell.angle_beta   90.00
_cell.angle_gamma   90.00
#
_symmetry.space_group_name_H-M   'P 1'
#
loop_
_entity.id
_entity.type
_entity.pdbx_description
1 polymer ?
#
loop_
_entity_poly.entity_id
_entity_poly.type
_entity_poly.pdbx_seq_one_letter_code
_entity_poly.pdbx_strand_id
1 'polypeptide(L)' 'MLLATSGQFPTYFVIVYVVGFIAAVTIGSIAWYNSKRPAGWENAQKPDYIPDVESEEPADSNS' A
#
# COMPACT_ATOMS: atom_id res chain seq x y z
N MET A 1 -45.00 -15.89 -10.14
CA MET A 1 -43.98 -15.40 -11.08
C MET A 1 -43.51 -14.06 -10.55
N LEU A 2 -42.49 -14.07 -9.69
CA LEU A 2 -41.91 -12.86 -9.11
C LEU A 2 -41.16 -12.18 -10.26
N LEU A 3 -41.83 -11.26 -10.96
CA LEU A 3 -41.18 -10.39 -11.93
C LEU A 3 -40.11 -9.63 -11.16
N ALA A 4 -38.87 -10.10 -11.27
CA ALA A 4 -37.70 -9.33 -10.91
C ALA A 4 -37.83 -8.02 -11.69
N THR A 5 -38.21 -6.96 -10.97
CA THR A 5 -38.19 -5.62 -11.51
C THR A 5 -36.74 -5.35 -11.89
N SER A 6 -36.45 -5.43 -13.19
CA SER A 6 -35.21 -4.97 -13.78
C SER A 6 -35.20 -3.45 -13.79
N GLY A 7 -35.38 -2.83 -12.61
CA GLY A 7 -34.95 -1.47 -12.37
C GLY A 7 -33.44 -1.51 -12.48
N GLN A 8 -32.90 -0.83 -13.49
CA GLN A 8 -31.46 -0.75 -13.76
C GLN A 8 -30.71 -0.49 -12.45
N PHE A 9 -30.14 -1.55 -11.88
CA PHE A 9 -29.37 -1.45 -10.65
C PHE A 9 -28.26 -0.43 -10.96
N PRO A 10 -27.98 0.55 -10.08
CA PRO A 10 -26.98 1.58 -10.35
C PRO A 10 -25.58 0.96 -10.29
N THR A 11 -25.22 0.20 -11.33
CA THR A 11 -23.99 -0.59 -11.42
C THR A 11 -22.76 0.31 -11.29
N TYR A 12 -22.84 1.53 -11.84
CA TYR A 12 -21.79 2.54 -11.67
C TYR A 12 -21.53 2.88 -10.20
N PHE A 13 -22.58 3.06 -9.39
CA PHE A 13 -22.43 3.33 -7.96
C PHE A 13 -21.75 2.16 -7.25
N VAL A 14 -22.15 0.93 -7.55
CA VAL A 14 -21.56 -0.29 -6.96
C VAL A 14 -20.09 -0.44 -7.37
N ILE A 15 -19.77 -0.22 -8.65
CA ILE A 15 -18.40 -0.29 -9.17
C ILE A 15 -17.50 0.73 -8.46
N VAL A 16 -17.92 2.01 -8.40
CA VAL A 16 -17.14 3.06 -7.74
C VAL A 16 -16.96 2.74 -6.25
N TYR A 17 -18.00 2.24 -5.59
CA TYR A 17 -17.93 1.83 -4.18
C TYR A 17 -16.93 0.70 -3.96
N VAL A 18 -16.96 -0.35 -4.78
CA VAL A 18 -16.04 -1.50 -4.67
C VAL A 18 -14.60 -1.06 -4.95
N VAL A 19 -14.37 -0.30 -6.01
CA VAL A 19 -13.03 0.19 -6.36
C VAL A 19 -12.50 1.13 -5.26
N GLY A 20 -13.33 2.05 -4.78
CA GLY A 20 -12.97 2.96 -3.69
C GLY A 20 -12.68 2.22 -2.39
N PHE A 21 -13.45 1.19 -2.05
CA PHE A 21 -13.21 0.35 -0.88
C PHE A 21 -11.89 -0.41 -1.00
N ILE A 22 -11.60 -1.01 -2.15
CA ILE A 22 -10.31 -1.69 -2.38
C ILE A 22 -9.15 -0.69 -2.20
N ALA A 23 -9.25 0.50 -2.80
CA ALA A 23 -8.24 1.55 -2.65
C ALA A 23 -8.06 1.99 -1.19
N ALA A 24 -9.15 2.15 -0.44
CA ALA A 24 -9.08 2.52 0.98
C ALA A 24 -8.43 1.42 1.83
N VAL A 25 -8.79 0.15 1.60
CA VAL A 25 -8.23 -0.98 2.33
C VAL A 25 -6.75 -1.18 2.01
N THR A 26 -6.33 -1.04 0.74
CA THR A 26 -4.92 -1.18 0.37
C THR A 26 -4.06 -0.08 0.98
N ILE A 27 -4.47 1.19 0.84
CA ILE A 27 -3.74 2.33 1.42
C ILE A 27 -3.72 2.24 2.95
N GLY A 28 -4.87 1.94 3.57
CA GLY A 28 -4.98 1.76 5.02
C GLY A 28 -4.10 0.62 5.53
N SER A 29 -4.03 -0.50 4.80
CA SER A 29 -3.17 -1.63 5.16
C SER A 29 -1.69 -1.24 5.09
N ILE A 30 -1.24 -0.64 3.97
CA ILE A 30 0.15 -0.20 3.81
C ILE A 30 0.53 0.82 4.87
N ALA A 31 -0.34 1.81 5.12
CA ALA A 31 -0.13 2.82 6.15
C ALA A 31 -0.05 2.19 7.56
N TRP A 32 -0.89 1.20 7.86
CA TRP A 32 -0.86 0.48 9.13
C TRP A 32 0.43 -0.32 9.32
N TYR A 33 0.92 -1.00 8.27
CA TYR A 33 2.21 -1.70 8.31
C TYR A 33 3.39 -0.73 8.45
N ASN A 34 3.41 0.38 7.70
CA ASN A 34 4.46 1.40 7.82
C ASN A 34 4.44 2.14 9.15
N SER A 35 3.25 2.35 9.73
CA SER A 35 3.10 2.95 11.06
C SER A 35 3.52 2.00 12.18
N LYS A 36 3.61 0.70 11.91
CA LYS A 36 4.09 -0.33 12.82
C LYS A 36 5.47 -0.82 12.41
N ARG A 37 6.44 0.10 12.26
CA ARG A 37 7.85 -0.26 12.47
C ARG A 37 7.92 -0.83 13.89
N PRO A 38 8.12 -2.15 14.08
CA PRO A 38 8.12 -2.71 15.42
C PRO A 38 9.30 -2.10 16.19
N ALA A 39 9.04 -1.62 17.41
CA ALA A 39 10.09 -1.09 18.28
C ALA A 39 11.16 -2.18 18.46
N GLY A 40 12.37 -1.92 17.97
CA GLY A 40 13.47 -2.90 17.95
C GLY A 40 14.01 -3.24 16.56
N TRP A 41 13.40 -2.78 15.47
CA TRP A 41 14.02 -2.82 14.14
C TRP A 41 15.14 -1.78 13.96
N GLU A 42 15.19 -0.74 14.81
CA GLU A 42 16.31 0.22 14.85
C GLU A 42 17.61 -0.39 15.40
N ASN A 43 17.52 -1.47 16.19
CA ASN A 43 18.66 -2.20 16.75
C ASN A 43 18.74 -3.64 16.21
N ALA A 44 17.97 -3.97 15.16
CA ALA A 44 18.05 -5.27 14.53
C ALA A 44 19.45 -5.41 13.90
N GLN A 45 20.25 -6.31 14.46
CA GLN A 45 21.61 -6.55 14.03
C GLN A 45 21.56 -7.02 12.57
N LYS A 46 22.17 -6.23 11.67
CA LYS A 46 22.27 -6.57 10.25
C LYS A 46 22.97 -7.94 10.15
N PRO A 47 22.37 -8.94 9.50
CA PRO A 47 23.01 -10.24 9.33
C PRO A 47 24.32 -10.10 8.55
N ASP A 48 25.36 -10.82 8.97
CA ASP A 48 26.72 -10.74 8.40
C ASP A 48 26.80 -11.10 6.91
N TYR A 49 25.77 -11.75 6.36
CA TYR A 49 25.71 -12.14 4.94
C TYR A 49 25.19 -11.03 4.02
N ILE A 50 24.61 -9.93 4.56
CA ILE A 50 24.19 -8.82 3.71
C ILE A 50 25.40 -7.91 3.44
N PRO A 51 25.90 -7.83 2.19
CA PRO A 51 26.91 -6.86 1.83
C PRO A 51 26.39 -5.43 2.03
N ASP A 52 27.24 -4.52 2.47
CA ASP A 52 26.92 -3.09 2.49
C ASP A 52 26.77 -2.61 1.05
N VAL A 53 25.55 -2.19 0.70
CA VAL A 53 25.30 -1.51 -0.57
C VAL A 53 25.66 -0.06 -0.32
N GLU A 54 26.85 0.36 -0.76
CA GLU A 54 27.13 1.78 -0.96
C GLU A 54 26.11 2.27 -1.97
N SER A 55 25.09 2.98 -1.50
CA SER A 55 24.27 3.79 -2.39
C SER A 55 25.21 4.78 -3.04
N GLU A 56 25.46 4.63 -4.33
CA GLU A 56 26.05 5.66 -5.16
C GLU A 56 25.13 6.89 -5.04
N GLU A 57 25.43 7.78 -4.10
CA GLU A 57 24.94 9.16 -4.14
C GLU A 57 25.24 9.65 -5.55
N PRO A 58 24.24 10.13 -6.32
CA PRO A 58 24.55 10.79 -7.56
C PRO A 58 25.44 11.96 -7.18
N ALA A 59 26.66 11.95 -7.70
CA ALA A 59 27.66 12.96 -7.42
C ALA A 59 27.01 14.35 -7.51
N ASP A 60 26.81 14.98 -6.35
CA ASP A 60 26.63 16.41 -6.25
C ASP A 60 27.92 17.04 -6.79
N SER A 61 27.95 17.27 -8.10
CA SER A 61 28.95 18.08 -8.76
C SER A 61 28.73 19.53 -8.34
N ASN A 62 29.39 19.91 -7.25
CA ASN A 62 29.54 21.26 -6.75
C ASN A 62 30.22 22.16 -7.81
N SER A 63 29.58 23.26 -8.26
CA SER A 63 30.17 24.59 -8.59
C SER A 63 29.21 25.48 -9.38
#